data_AF-A0A8T6XT21-F1
#
_entry.id   AF-A0A8T6XT21-F1
#
_cell.length_a   1.000
_cell.length_b   1.000
_cell.length_c   1.000
_cell.angle_alpha   90.00
_cell.angle_beta   90.00
_cell.angle_gamma   90.00
#
_symmetry.space_group_name_H-M   'P 1'
#
loop_
_entity.id
_entity.type
_entity.pdbx_description
1 polymer ?
#
loop_
_entity_poly.entity_id
_entity_poly.type
_entity_poly.pdbx_seq_one_letter_code
_entity_poly.pdbx_strand_id
1 'polypeptide(L)' 'MKLEELRIIIDERERKSGIPDLLKSVGLKTEVMVLPVGDYIVAPETVVERKSIHDMMSSIFDGRLFDQCNR' A
#
# COMPACT_ATOMS: atom_id res chain seq x y z
N MET A 1 19.45 11.05 -0.49
CA MET A 1 19.00 9.66 -0.65
C MET A 1 18.57 9.49 -2.09
N LYS A 2 19.05 8.46 -2.80
CA LYS A 2 18.63 8.23 -4.19
C LYS A 2 17.39 7.34 -4.20
N LEU A 3 16.47 7.57 -5.14
CA LEU A 3 15.26 6.75 -5.30
C LEU A 3 15.60 5.26 -5.53
N GLU A 4 16.73 5.00 -6.18
CA GLU A 4 17.26 3.66 -6.46
C GLU A 4 17.65 2.86 -5.20
N GLU A 5 17.84 3.54 -4.07
CA GLU A 5 18.18 2.97 -2.77
C GLU A 5 16.94 2.63 -1.94
N LEU A 6 15.78 3.18 -2.32
CA LEU A 6 14.50 2.90 -1.68
C LEU A 6 13.91 1.58 -2.20
N ARG A 7 13.39 0.78 -1.25
CA ARG A 7 12.61 -0.42 -1.53
C ARG A 7 11.21 -0.25 -0.97
N ILE A 8 10.20 -0.47 -1.81
CA ILE A 8 8.80 -0.55 -1.41
C ILE A 8 8.35 -2.00 -1.57
N ILE A 9 7.76 -2.57 -0.52
CA ILE A 9 7.10 -3.88 -0.60
C ILE A 9 5.61 -3.62 -0.82
N ILE A 10 5.03 -4.30 -1.78
CA ILE A 10 3.69 -4.06 -2.30
C ILE A 10 2.86 -5.32 -2.08
N ASP A 11 1.63 -5.16 -1.60
CA ASP A 11 0.67 -6.26 -1.52
C ASP A 11 0.27 -6.73 -2.93
N GLU A 12 0.22 -8.05 -3.13
CA GLU A 12 -0.17 -8.69 -4.40
C GLU A 12 -1.53 -8.20 -4.93
N ARG A 13 -2.47 -7.82 -4.05
CA ARG A 13 -3.79 -7.28 -4.44
C ARG A 13 -3.67 -5.94 -5.18
N GLU A 14 -2.63 -5.14 -4.90
CA GLU A 14 -2.42 -3.84 -5.54
C GLU A 14 -1.87 -3.91 -6.97
N ARG A 15 -1.53 -5.10 -7.50
CA ARG A 15 -1.12 -5.22 -8.91
C ARG A 15 -2.13 -4.65 -9.89
N LYS A 16 -3.43 -4.74 -9.58
CA LYS A 16 -4.51 -4.26 -10.44
C LYS A 16 -4.71 -2.75 -10.39
N SER A 17 -4.04 -2.04 -9.48
CA SER A 17 -4.19 -0.59 -9.31
C SER A 17 -3.42 0.24 -10.34
N GLY A 18 -2.42 -0.35 -11.02
CA GLY A 18 -1.46 0.36 -11.86
C GLY A 18 -0.39 1.16 -11.10
N ILE A 19 -0.51 1.32 -9.77
CA ILE A 19 0.48 2.01 -8.94
C ILE A 19 1.84 1.29 -8.93
N PRO A 20 1.93 -0.06 -8.86
CA PRO A 20 3.23 -0.73 -8.86
C PRO A 20 4.05 -0.44 -10.10
N ASP A 21 3.41 -0.30 -11.27
CA ASP A 21 4.09 0.01 -12.52
C ASP A 21 4.55 1.48 -12.57
N LEU A 22 3.78 2.40 -12.00
CA LEU A 22 4.19 3.80 -11.83
C LEU A 22 5.39 3.94 -10.88
N LEU A 23 5.43 3.17 -9.79
CA LEU A 23 6.56 3.18 -8.86
C LEU A 23 7.84 2.67 -9.54
N LYS A 24 7.73 1.60 -10.35
CA LYS A 24 8.86 1.10 -11.14
C LYS A 24 9.33 2.11 -12.18
N SER A 25 8.41 2.82 -12.85
CA SER A 25 8.77 3.75 -13.93
C SER A 25 9.55 4.97 -13.43
N VAL A 26 9.40 5.34 -12.15
CA VAL A 26 10.21 6.39 -11.50
C VAL A 26 11.51 5.87 -10.88
N GLY A 27 11.85 4.59 -11.10
CA GLY A 27 13.14 4.00 -10.69
C GLY A 27 13.18 3.47 -9.25
N LEU A 28 12.04 3.29 -8.58
CA LEU A 28 12.00 2.64 -7.26
C LEU A 28 12.18 1.13 -7.38
N LYS A 29 12.88 0.54 -6.40
CA LYS A 29 12.88 -0.92 -6.25
C LYS A 29 11.57 -1.35 -5.61
N THR A 30 10.78 -2.13 -6.33
CA THR A 30 9.51 -2.66 -5.84
C THR A 30 9.59 -4.18 -5.72
N GLU A 31 9.03 -4.72 -4.66
CA GLU A 31 8.83 -6.16 -4.49
C GLU A 31 7.37 -6.44 -4.19
N VAL A 32 6.82 -7.50 -4.77
CA VAL A 32 5.41 -7.86 -4.59
C VAL A 32 5.32 -9.15 -3.80
N MET A 33 4.52 -9.15 -2.73
CA MET A 33 4.23 -10.32 -1.91
C MET A 33 2.86 -10.18 -1.26
N VAL A 34 2.37 -11.24 -0.61
CA VAL A 34 1.14 -11.15 0.20
C VAL A 34 1.48 -10.53 1.54
N LEU A 35 0.86 -9.38 1.87
CA LEU A 35 1.09 -8.70 3.14
C LEU A 35 0.01 -9.07 4.16
N PRO A 36 0.38 -9.21 5.46
CA PRO A 36 -0.60 -9.45 6.52
C PRO A 36 -1.44 -8.20 6.82
N VAL A 37 -0.90 -7.00 6.60
CA VAL A 37 -1.55 -5.71 6.84
C VAL A 37 -1.06 -4.66 5.84
N GLY A 38 -1.96 -3.76 5.44
CA GLY A 38 -1.67 -2.68 4.51
C GLY A 38 -1.50 -3.10 3.07
N ASP A 39 -1.25 -2.10 2.22
CA ASP A 39 -1.06 -2.26 0.79
C ASP A 39 0.40 -2.02 0.36
N TYR A 40 1.13 -1.17 1.09
CA TYR A 40 2.52 -0.85 0.81
C TYR A 40 3.33 -0.70 2.10
N ILE A 41 4.46 -1.41 2.22
CA ILE A 41 5.48 -1.12 3.24
C ILE A 41 6.50 -0.19 2.61
N VAL A 42 6.57 1.04 3.13
CA VAL A 42 7.42 2.12 2.59
C VAL A 42 8.65 2.39 3.45
N ALA A 43 8.66 1.90 4.70
CA ALA A 43 9.79 1.92 5.62
C ALA A 43 9.63 0.81 6.69
N PRO A 44 10.66 0.46 7.48
CA PRO A 44 10.61 -0.62 8.48
C PRO A 44 9.42 -0.57 9.44
N GLU A 45 8.97 0.64 9.80
CA GLU A 45 7.87 0.87 10.75
C GLU A 45 6.77 1.71 10.10
N THR A 46 6.65 1.69 8.77
CA THR A 46 5.66 2.50 8.06
C THR A 46 4.98 1.74 6.94
N VAL A 47 3.67 1.66 7.06
CA VAL A 47 2.77 1.03 6.11
C VAL A 47 1.80 2.08 5.57
N VAL A 48 1.42 1.93 4.31
CA VAL A 48 0.41 2.74 3.63
C VAL A 48 -0.72 1.81 3.20
N GLU A 49 -1.94 2.20 3.54
CA GLU A 49 -3.18 1.60 3.06
C GLU A 49 -3.76 2.54 1.99
N ARG A 50 -3.95 2.04 0.78
CA ARG A 50 -4.59 2.77 -0.31
C ARG A 50 -6.09 2.55 -0.24
N LYS A 51 -6.86 3.63 -0.37
CA LYS A 51 -8.32 3.57 -0.31
C LYS A 51 -8.91 4.57 -1.28
N SER A 52 -9.91 4.14 -2.05
CA SER A 52 -10.72 5.06 -2.83
C SER A 52 -11.59 5.91 -1.89
N ILE A 53 -12.04 7.09 -2.34
CA ILE A 53 -12.96 7.93 -1.54
C ILE A 53 -14.23 7.14 -1.18
N HIS A 54 -14.77 6.36 -2.13
CA HIS A 54 -15.95 5.55 -1.89
C HIS A 54 -15.69 4.44 -0.87
N ASP A 55 -14.57 3.73 -0.96
CA ASP A 55 -14.22 2.67 0.00
C ASP A 55 -13.92 3.24 1.38
N MET A 56 -13.35 4.45 1.45
CA MET A 56 -13.11 5.14 2.71
C MET A 56 -14.44 5.54 3.38
N MET A 57 -15.35 6.15 2.63
CA MET A 57 -16.66 6.53 3.17
C MET A 57 -17.43 5.28 3.64
N SER A 58 -17.51 4.24 2.81
CA SER A 58 -18.21 3.01 3.17
C SER A 58 -17.56 2.28 4.34
N SER A 59 -16.23 2.22 4.43
CA SER A 59 -15.55 1.54 5.55
C SER A 59 -15.69 2.29 6.88
N ILE A 60 -15.89 3.61 6.86
CA ILE A 60 -16.26 4.39 8.06
C ILE A 60 -17.66 3.99 8.52
N PHE A 61 -18.64 3.98 7.62
CA PHE A 61 -20.02 3.63 7.97
C PHE A 61 -20.16 2.18 8.43
N ASP A 62 -19.43 1.25 7.79
CA ASP A 62 -19.47 -0.17 8.13
C ASP A 62 -18.60 -0.53 9.34
N GLY A 63 -17.87 0.44 9.93
CA GLY A 63 -16.93 0.24 11.05
C GLY A 63 -15.61 -0.44 10.67
N ARG A 64 -15.51 -1.04 9.47
CA ARG A 64 -14.32 -1.76 8.98
C ARG A 64 -13.04 -0.95 9.02
N LEU A 65 -13.09 0.37 8.84
CA LEU A 65 -11.90 1.23 8.92
C LEU A 65 -11.22 1.11 10.30
N PHE A 66 -12.01 1.11 11.38
CA PHE A 66 -11.48 1.08 12.74
C PHE A 66 -10.89 -0.29 13.08
N ASP A 67 -11.49 -1.37 12.57
CA ASP A 67 -10.92 -2.72 12.68
C ASP A 67 -9.59 -2.84 11.95
N GLN A 68 -9.43 -2.16 10.81
CA GLN A 68 -8.17 -2.11 10.08
C GLN A 68 -7.09 -1.33 10.85
N CYS A 69 -7.45 -0.21 11.48
CA CYS A 69 -6.51 0.60 12.26
C CYS A 69 -6.05 -0.05 13.58
N ASN A 70 -6.83 -0.99 14.13
CA ASN A 70 -6.49 -1.68 15.37
C ASN A 70 -5.58 -2.91 15.18
N ARG A 71 -5.26 -3.28 13.94
CA ARG A 71 -4.37 -4.41 13.60
C ARG A 71 -2.93 -3.95 13.49
#